data_AF-A0A523QC36-F1
#
_entry.id   AF-A0A523QC36-F1
#
_cell.length_a   1.000
_cell.length_b   1.000
_cell.length_c   1.000
_cell.angle_alpha   90.00
_cell.angle_beta   90.00
_cell.angle_gamma   90.00
#
_symmetry.space_group_name_H-M   'P 1'
#
loop_
_entity.id
_entity.type
_entity.pdbx_description
1 polymer ?
#
loop_
_entity_poly.entity_id
_entity_poly.type
_entity_poly.pdbx_seq_one_letter_code
_entity_poly.pdbx_strand_id
1 'polypeptide(L)'
;MVVVSIIAVIILILSLFNGFREGALKQAASIISLLAAIPLAGLCYHWLASLFSFMPGENFENFVGFFLTMGIIMVLIQLLLWLPRRHFAKSWKEELLLRSIGAVLSFFSAAIMIAVFAVVLNAYPIFDWLQSAVSGSGVINWLGSWLGFVQSMLPSVFG
;
A
#
# COMPACT_ATOMS: atom_id res chain seq x y z
N MET A 1 9.91 17.51 -11.09
CA MET A 1 9.08 16.44 -10.47
C MET A 1 8.47 16.82 -9.13
N VAL A 2 8.45 18.13 -8.81
CA VAL A 2 7.79 18.67 -7.62
C VAL A 2 6.30 18.30 -7.59
N VAL A 3 5.64 18.19 -8.75
CA VAL A 3 4.23 17.78 -8.86
C VAL A 3 3.97 16.42 -8.21
N VAL A 4 4.80 15.40 -8.48
CA VAL A 4 4.63 14.07 -7.87
C VAL A 4 4.84 14.13 -6.36
N SER A 5 5.83 14.90 -5.90
CA SER A 5 6.04 15.12 -4.46
C SER A 5 4.85 15.83 -3.81
N ILE A 6 4.26 16.84 -4.46
CA ILE A 6 3.05 17.53 -3.99
C ILE A 6 1.89 16.54 -3.90
N ILE A 7 1.66 15.72 -4.93
CA ILE A 7 0.60 14.71 -4.93
C ILE A 7 0.80 13.71 -3.79
N ALA A 8 2.03 13.21 -3.59
CA ALA A 8 2.34 12.30 -2.50
C ALA A 8 2.08 12.94 -1.13
N VAL A 9 2.47 14.20 -0.92
CA VAL A 9 2.20 14.94 0.31
C VAL A 9 0.69 15.13 0.52
N ILE A 10 -0.07 15.45 -0.52
CA ILE A 10 -1.53 15.56 -0.44
C ILE A 10 -2.15 14.22 -0.03
N ILE A 11 -1.73 13.11 -0.63
CA ILE A 11 -2.20 11.76 -0.28
C ILE A 11 -1.92 11.46 1.20
N LEU A 12 -0.72 11.78 1.68
CA LEU A 12 -0.32 11.58 3.08
C LEU A 12 -1.12 12.46 4.06
N ILE A 13 -1.43 13.70 3.67
CA ILE A 13 -2.27 14.59 4.49
C ILE A 13 -3.71 14.08 4.52
N LEU A 14 -4.27 13.69 3.37
CA LEU A 14 -5.63 13.16 3.28
C LEU A 14 -5.78 11.83 4.05
N SER A 15 -4.74 10.98 4.07
CA SER A 15 -4.78 9.75 4.84
C SER A 15 -4.86 10.00 6.34
N LEU A 16 -4.22 11.04 6.88
CA LEU A 16 -4.37 11.44 8.29
C LEU A 16 -5.84 11.70 8.65
N PHE A 17 -6.56 12.46 7.81
CA PHE A 17 -7.98 12.74 8.02
C PHE A 17 -8.84 11.49 7.95
N ASN A 18 -8.54 10.59 7.00
CA ASN A 18 -9.22 9.31 6.91
C ASN A 18 -9.01 8.45 8.18
N GLY A 19 -7.77 8.39 8.67
CA GLY A 19 -7.43 7.65 9.89
C GLY A 19 -8.09 8.20 11.14
N PHE A 20 -8.21 9.53 11.24
CA PHE A 20 -8.91 10.17 12.35
C PHE A 20 -10.40 9.81 12.38
N ARG A 21 -11.04 9.71 11.20
CA ARG A 21 -12.45 9.33 11.06
C ARG A 21 -12.72 7.86 11.33
N GLU A 22 -11.81 6.99 10.91
CA GLU A 22 -11.98 5.54 10.94
C GLU A 22 -11.60 4.87 12.27
N GLY A 23 -10.78 5.54 13.07
CA GLY A 23 -10.33 5.08 14.39
C GLY A 23 -9.18 4.06 14.35
N ALA A 24 -8.46 3.94 15.47
CA ALA A 24 -7.26 3.09 15.59
C ALA A 24 -7.49 1.63 15.20
N LEU A 25 -8.59 1.01 15.66
CA LEU A 25 -8.82 -0.42 15.45
C LEU A 25 -8.99 -0.77 13.96
N LYS A 26 -9.67 0.09 13.18
CA LYS A 26 -9.82 -0.11 11.74
C LYS A 26 -8.49 0.03 11.02
N GLN A 27 -7.72 1.06 11.38
CA GLN A 27 -6.43 1.33 10.75
C GLN A 27 -5.37 0.30 11.12
N ALA A 28 -5.38 -0.22 12.34
CA ALA A 28 -4.50 -1.32 12.76
C ALA A 28 -4.77 -2.59 11.94
N ALA A 29 -6.04 -2.97 11.78
CA ALA A 29 -6.41 -4.10 10.92
C ALA A 29 -5.99 -3.85 9.46
N SER A 30 -6.18 -2.62 8.95
CA SER A 30 -5.77 -2.23 7.60
C SER A 30 -4.25 -2.36 7.39
N ILE A 31 -3.43 -1.88 8.32
CA ILE A 31 -1.97 -2.04 8.26
C ILE A 31 -1.58 -3.52 8.29
N ILE A 32 -2.17 -4.31 9.19
CA ILE A 32 -1.88 -5.74 9.27
C ILE A 32 -2.21 -6.43 7.95
N SER A 33 -3.37 -6.13 7.37
CA SER A 33 -3.76 -6.62 6.05
C SER A 33 -2.79 -6.19 4.96
N LEU A 34 -2.34 -4.93 4.97
CA LEU A 34 -1.37 -4.42 4.00
C LEU A 34 -0.01 -5.13 4.12
N LEU A 35 0.54 -5.21 5.33
CA LEU A 35 1.83 -5.85 5.60
C LEU A 35 1.82 -7.33 5.24
N ALA A 36 0.70 -8.03 5.45
CA ALA A 36 0.56 -9.42 5.04
C ALA A 36 0.30 -9.56 3.52
N ALA A 37 -0.44 -8.62 2.92
CA ALA A 37 -0.75 -8.66 1.49
C ALA A 37 0.47 -8.42 0.60
N ILE A 38 1.43 -7.58 1.01
CA ILE A 38 2.65 -7.30 0.23
C ILE A 38 3.42 -8.58 -0.14
N PRO A 39 3.89 -9.41 0.81
CA PRO A 39 4.63 -10.63 0.48
C PRO A 39 3.75 -11.66 -0.25
N LEU A 40 2.49 -11.81 0.16
CA LEU A 40 1.59 -12.77 -0.48
C LEU A 40 1.26 -12.39 -1.93
N ALA A 41 1.09 -11.10 -2.22
CA ALA A 41 0.91 -10.61 -3.58
C ALA A 41 2.15 -10.85 -4.42
N GLY A 42 3.34 -10.62 -3.86
CA GLY A 42 4.61 -10.92 -4.52
C GLY A 42 4.76 -12.41 -4.89
N LEU A 43 4.21 -13.33 -4.10
CA LEU A 43 4.24 -14.76 -4.42
C LEU A 43 3.18 -15.16 -5.46
N CYS A 44 2.01 -14.53 -5.42
CA CYS A 44 0.84 -14.98 -6.17
C CYS A 44 0.54 -14.18 -7.45
N TYR A 45 1.20 -13.05 -7.71
CA TYR A 45 0.80 -12.14 -8.79
C TYR A 45 0.84 -12.77 -10.19
N HIS A 46 1.77 -13.70 -10.46
CA HIS A 46 1.89 -14.38 -11.75
C HIS A 46 0.60 -15.10 -12.17
N TRP A 47 -0.15 -15.66 -11.20
CA TRP A 47 -1.42 -16.32 -11.49
C TRP A 47 -2.44 -15.35 -12.07
N LEU A 48 -2.50 -14.12 -11.55
CA LEU A 48 -3.38 -13.08 -12.04
C LEU A 48 -2.83 -12.37 -13.27
N ALA A 49 -1.51 -12.16 -13.36
CA ALA A 49 -0.87 -11.58 -14.52
C ALA A 49 -1.15 -12.40 -15.80
N SER A 50 -1.16 -13.74 -15.70
CA SER A 50 -1.48 -14.60 -16.86
C SER A 50 -2.91 -14.42 -17.39
N LEU A 51 -3.88 -14.04 -16.54
CA LEU A 51 -5.24 -13.68 -16.96
C LEU A 51 -5.29 -12.36 -17.74
N PHE A 52 -4.26 -11.53 -17.60
CA PHE A 52 -4.11 -10.25 -18.27
C PHE A 52 -3.24 -10.29 -19.52
N SER A 53 -2.87 -11.48 -20.00
CA SER A 53 -2.10 -11.69 -21.25
C SER A 53 -2.70 -11.08 -22.51
N PHE A 54 -3.92 -10.54 -22.44
CA PHE A 54 -4.52 -9.75 -23.51
C PHE A 54 -4.04 -8.29 -23.56
N MET A 55 -3.36 -7.79 -22.52
CA MET A 55 -2.85 -6.42 -22.46
C MET A 55 -1.49 -6.30 -23.17
N PRO A 56 -1.20 -5.16 -23.81
CA PRO A 56 0.05 -4.98 -24.52
C PRO A 56 1.21 -4.77 -23.53
N GLY A 57 1.98 -5.82 -23.28
CA GLY A 57 3.31 -5.76 -22.67
C GLY A 57 3.41 -6.43 -21.30
N GLU A 58 4.41 -7.31 -21.14
CA GLU A 58 4.64 -8.11 -19.93
C GLU A 58 4.77 -7.26 -18.65
N ASN A 59 5.36 -6.06 -18.74
CA ASN A 59 5.46 -5.14 -17.60
C ASN A 59 4.08 -4.66 -17.12
N PHE A 60 3.18 -4.36 -18.07
CA PHE A 60 1.83 -3.90 -17.73
C PHE A 60 1.03 -5.01 -17.06
N GLU A 61 1.13 -6.23 -17.60
CA GLU A 61 0.50 -7.43 -17.06
C GLU A 61 0.95 -7.71 -15.62
N ASN A 62 2.26 -7.68 -15.39
CA ASN A 62 2.83 -7.93 -14.07
C ASN A 62 2.50 -6.83 -13.07
N PHE A 63 2.55 -5.57 -13.49
CA PHE A 63 2.20 -4.43 -12.64
C PHE A 63 0.73 -4.49 -12.20
N VAL A 64 -0.20 -4.64 -13.15
CA VAL A 64 -1.63 -4.72 -12.84
C VAL A 64 -1.95 -6.00 -12.08
N GLY A 65 -1.36 -7.12 -12.48
CA GLY A 65 -1.47 -8.40 -11.79
C GLY A 65 -1.08 -8.30 -10.32
N PHE A 66 0.03 -7.63 -10.01
CA PHE A 66 0.48 -7.42 -8.63
C PHE A 66 -0.54 -6.63 -7.81
N PHE A 67 -0.96 -5.45 -8.29
CA PHE A 67 -1.90 -4.60 -7.55
C PHE A 67 -3.27 -5.23 -7.37
N LEU A 68 -3.76 -5.95 -8.38
CA LEU A 68 -5.04 -6.63 -8.28
C LEU A 68 -4.96 -7.81 -7.29
N THR A 69 -3.88 -8.59 -7.34
CA THR A 69 -3.63 -9.67 -6.38
C THR A 69 -3.53 -9.14 -4.96
N MET A 70 -2.77 -8.07 -4.76
CA MET A 70 -2.66 -7.39 -3.47
C MET A 70 -4.03 -6.91 -2.97
N GLY A 71 -4.83 -6.28 -3.83
CA GLY A 71 -6.19 -5.83 -3.51
C GLY A 71 -7.10 -6.98 -3.08
N ILE A 72 -7.10 -8.09 -3.82
CA ILE A 72 -7.89 -9.29 -3.49
C ILE A 72 -7.45 -9.86 -2.13
N ILE A 73 -6.15 -10.03 -1.91
CA ILE A 73 -5.61 -10.55 -0.65
C ILE A 73 -5.95 -9.61 0.51
N MET A 74 -5.81 -8.30 0.33
CA MET A 74 -6.21 -7.32 1.34
C MET A 74 -7.68 -7.47 1.73
N VAL A 75 -8.58 -7.61 0.75
CA VAL A 75 -10.01 -7.82 1.02
C VAL A 75 -10.26 -9.13 1.78
N LEU A 76 -9.59 -10.22 1.39
CA LEU A 76 -9.71 -11.51 2.09
C LEU A 76 -9.23 -11.42 3.55
N ILE A 77 -8.08 -10.78 3.79
CA ILE A 77 -7.55 -10.62 5.14
C ILE A 77 -8.43 -9.67 5.96
N GLN A 78 -8.93 -8.59 5.37
CA GLN A 78 -9.86 -7.68 6.05
C GLN A 78 -11.17 -8.38 6.42
N LEU A 79 -11.68 -9.26 5.56
CA LEU A 79 -12.84 -10.09 5.84
C LEU A 79 -12.56 -11.05 7.00
N LEU A 80 -11.38 -11.67 7.04
CA LEU A 80 -10.94 -12.52 8.16
C LEU A 80 -10.84 -11.72 9.47
N LEU A 81 -10.28 -10.51 9.42
CA LEU A 81 -10.11 -9.61 10.57
C LEU A 81 -11.41 -8.90 10.98
N TRP A 82 -12.49 -9.03 10.22
CA TRP A 82 -13.77 -8.42 10.54
C TRP A 82 -14.40 -9.01 11.81
N LEU A 83 -14.25 -10.33 12.01
CA LEU A 83 -14.71 -11.07 13.18
C LEU A 83 -14.10 -10.56 14.50
N PRO A 84 -12.77 -10.59 14.71
CA PRO A 84 -12.16 -10.13 15.95
C PRO A 84 -12.44 -8.64 16.19
N ARG A 85 -12.46 -7.83 15.12
CA ARG A 85 -12.75 -6.39 15.20
C ARG A 85 -14.10 -6.10 15.85
N ARG A 86 -15.13 -6.90 15.57
CA ARG A 86 -16.47 -6.72 16.17
C ARG A 86 -16.48 -6.97 17.69
N HIS A 87 -15.65 -7.89 18.18
CA HIS A 87 -15.53 -8.17 19.60
C HIS A 87 -14.81 -7.05 20.34
N PHE A 88 -13.69 -6.56 19.80
CA PHE A 88 -12.90 -5.50 20.43
C PHE A 88 -13.60 -4.13 20.37
N ALA A 89 -14.36 -3.84 19.31
CA ALA A 89 -15.06 -2.56 19.16
C ALA A 89 -16.04 -2.25 20.31
N LYS A 90 -16.62 -3.26 20.96
CA LYS A 90 -17.54 -3.06 22.10
C LYS A 90 -16.83 -2.56 23.36
N SER A 91 -15.56 -2.92 23.54
CA SER A 91 -14.77 -2.53 24.72
C SER A 91 -14.03 -1.21 24.52
N TRP A 92 -13.94 -0.74 23.27
CA TRP A 92 -13.12 0.39 22.88
C TRP A 92 -14.00 1.62 22.62
N LYS A 93 -14.20 2.46 23.66
CA LYS A 93 -14.88 3.76 23.48
C LYS A 93 -13.96 4.69 22.67
N GLU A 94 -14.51 5.35 21.65
CA GLU A 94 -13.78 6.23 20.75
C GLU A 94 -13.32 7.52 21.44
N GLU A 95 -12.23 7.44 22.20
CA GLU A 95 -11.57 8.61 22.76
C GLU A 95 -10.70 9.32 21.70
N LEU A 96 -10.50 10.62 21.90
CA LEU A 96 -9.70 11.48 21.01
C LEU A 96 -8.28 10.93 20.77
N LEU A 97 -7.70 10.30 21.79
CA LEU A 97 -6.39 9.65 21.71
C LEU A 97 -6.38 8.52 20.67
N LEU A 98 -7.42 7.70 20.65
CA LEU A 98 -7.55 6.58 19.70
C LEU A 98 -7.80 7.03 18.27
N ARG A 99 -8.48 8.16 18.08
CA ARG A 99 -8.61 8.78 16.76
C ARG A 99 -7.26 9.29 16.25
N SER A 100 -6.44 9.85 17.14
CA SER A 100 -5.08 10.30 16.81
C SER A 100 -4.17 9.14 16.43
N ILE A 101 -4.24 8.01 17.16
CA ILE A 101 -3.53 6.76 16.77
C ILE A 101 -4.01 6.28 15.41
N GLY A 102 -5.32 6.31 15.14
CA GLY A 102 -5.88 5.98 13.83
C GLY A 102 -5.31 6.84 12.71
N ALA A 103 -5.18 8.15 12.92
CA ALA A 103 -4.56 9.06 11.96
C ALA A 103 -3.11 8.65 11.65
N VAL A 104 -2.29 8.44 12.67
CA VAL A 104 -0.88 8.01 12.52
C VAL A 104 -0.79 6.69 11.76
N LEU A 105 -1.62 5.70 12.11
CA LEU A 105 -1.63 4.42 11.41
C LEU A 105 -2.05 4.58 9.93
N SER A 106 -3.05 5.42 9.63
CA SER A 106 -3.45 5.65 8.25
C SER A 106 -2.37 6.36 7.43
N PHE A 107 -1.63 7.29 8.05
CA PHE A 107 -0.44 7.89 7.45
C PHE A 107 0.62 6.85 7.12
N PHE A 108 0.95 5.95 8.05
CA PHE A 108 1.89 4.86 7.81
C PHE A 108 1.42 3.93 6.70
N SER A 109 0.14 3.55 6.69
CA SER A 109 -0.43 2.71 5.62
C SER A 109 -0.30 3.35 4.24
N ALA A 110 -0.61 4.65 4.13
CA ALA A 110 -0.45 5.40 2.88
C ALA A 110 1.02 5.51 2.46
N ALA A 111 1.92 5.77 3.40
CA ALA A 111 3.35 5.81 3.16
C ALA A 111 3.89 4.47 2.62
N ILE A 112 3.46 3.34 3.23
CA ILE A 112 3.79 1.99 2.76
C ILE A 112 3.24 1.76 1.35
N MET A 113 1.98 2.10 1.08
CA MET A 113 1.39 1.96 -0.26
C MET A 113 2.14 2.76 -1.33
N ILE A 114 2.55 4.00 -1.02
CA ILE A 114 3.36 4.82 -1.93
C ILE A 114 4.72 4.17 -2.17
N ALA A 115 5.36 3.63 -1.13
CA ALA A 115 6.63 2.94 -1.27
C ALA A 115 6.50 1.65 -2.09
N VAL A 116 5.50 0.81 -1.82
CA VAL A 116 5.17 -0.37 -2.63
C VAL A 116 4.96 0.02 -4.08
N PHE A 117 4.19 1.09 -4.34
CA PHE A 117 3.98 1.60 -5.68
C PHE A 117 5.26 2.02 -6.38
N ALA A 118 6.14 2.74 -5.68
CA ALA A 118 7.43 3.12 -6.24
C ALA A 118 8.31 1.90 -6.56
N VAL A 119 8.35 0.90 -5.68
CA VAL A 119 9.14 -0.31 -5.90
C VAL A 119 8.59 -1.11 -7.09
N VAL A 120 7.28 -1.36 -7.13
CA VAL A 120 6.63 -2.13 -8.21
C VAL A 120 6.73 -1.40 -9.55
N LEU A 121 6.59 -0.08 -9.57
CA LEU A 121 6.76 0.72 -10.79
C LEU A 121 8.20 0.70 -11.31
N ASN A 122 9.20 0.67 -10.42
CA ASN A 122 10.60 0.55 -10.82
C ASN A 122 10.93 -0.85 -11.36
N ALA A 123 10.33 -1.89 -10.78
CA ALA A 123 10.48 -3.27 -11.26
C ALA A 123 9.77 -3.49 -12.61
N TYR A 124 8.59 -2.89 -12.78
CA TYR A 124 7.77 -3.00 -13.98
C TYR A 124 7.43 -1.61 -14.54
N PRO A 125 8.37 -0.98 -15.26
CA PRO A 125 8.13 0.33 -15.85
C PRO A 125 7.06 0.22 -16.94
N ILE A 126 5.91 0.85 -16.68
CA ILE A 126 4.82 0.95 -17.66
C ILE A 126 5.01 2.14 -18.59
N PHE A 127 5.35 3.30 -18.01
CA PHE A 127 5.56 4.54 -18.73
C PHE A 127 6.85 5.21 -18.25
N ASP A 128 7.75 5.51 -19.18
CA ASP A 128 9.04 6.14 -18.87
C ASP A 128 8.89 7.47 -18.12
N TRP A 129 7.88 8.28 -18.53
CA TRP A 129 7.62 9.56 -17.88
C TRP A 129 7.16 9.40 -16.42
N LEU A 130 6.45 8.32 -16.11
CA LEU A 130 5.94 8.04 -14.76
C LEU A 130 7.03 7.44 -13.88
N GLN A 131 7.85 6.55 -14.43
CA GLN A 131 9.02 6.01 -13.75
C GLN A 131 9.98 7.16 -13.39
N SER A 132 10.37 7.96 -14.38
CA SER A 132 11.18 9.16 -14.16
C SER A 132 10.50 10.03 -13.10
N ALA A 133 9.20 10.35 -13.31
CA ALA A 133 8.18 10.82 -12.37
C ALA A 133 8.49 10.61 -10.88
N VAL A 134 8.55 9.32 -10.57
CA VAL A 134 8.61 8.75 -9.24
C VAL A 134 10.04 8.72 -8.72
N SER A 135 11.00 8.28 -9.53
CA SER A 135 12.42 8.19 -9.15
C SER A 135 13.06 9.56 -8.91
N GLY A 136 12.56 10.62 -9.56
CA GLY A 136 13.00 11.99 -9.31
C GLY A 136 12.25 12.73 -8.18
N SER A 137 11.32 12.07 -7.48
CA SER A 137 10.57 12.66 -6.37
C SER A 137 11.33 12.51 -5.05
N GLY A 138 11.74 13.64 -4.46
CA GLY A 138 12.47 13.64 -3.17
C GLY A 138 11.68 12.99 -2.03
N VAL A 139 10.35 13.17 -2.00
CA VAL A 139 9.47 12.57 -0.98
C VAL A 139 9.42 11.05 -1.11
N ILE A 140 9.34 10.53 -2.34
CA ILE A 140 9.27 9.09 -2.57
C ILE A 140 10.62 8.44 -2.25
N ASN A 141 11.72 9.07 -2.64
CA ASN A 141 13.07 8.58 -2.30
C ASN A 141 13.29 8.58 -0.79
N TRP A 142 12.86 9.64 -0.10
CA TRP A 142 12.87 9.70 1.36
C TRP A 142 12.03 8.58 1.98
N LEU A 143 10.81 8.35 1.50
CA LEU A 143 9.96 7.24 1.94
C LEU A 143 10.62 5.88 1.70
N GLY A 144 11.23 5.67 0.53
CA GLY A 144 11.94 4.43 0.19
C GLY A 144 13.11 4.16 1.14
N SER A 145 13.86 5.20 1.53
CA SER A 145 14.96 5.05 2.50
C SER A 145 14.48 4.67 3.90
N TRP A 146 13.35 5.21 4.35
CA TRP A 146 12.76 4.90 5.66
C TRP A 146 12.02 3.57 5.68
N LEU A 147 11.38 3.23 4.56
CA LEU A 147 10.56 2.03 4.38
C LEU A 147 11.32 0.94 3.62
N GLY A 148 12.65 0.86 3.76
CA GLY A 148 13.48 -0.15 3.09
C GLY A 148 13.05 -1.58 3.41
N PHE A 149 12.36 -1.81 4.53
CA PHE A 149 11.76 -3.10 4.85
C PHE A 149 10.71 -3.54 3.80
N VAL A 150 10.04 -2.61 3.11
CA VAL A 150 9.06 -2.93 2.06
C VAL A 150 9.72 -3.69 0.92
N GLN A 151 10.94 -3.30 0.53
CA GLN A 151 11.72 -4.03 -0.47
C GLN A 151 12.07 -5.44 0.03
N SER A 152 12.43 -5.59 1.31
CA SER A 152 12.74 -6.91 1.89
C SER A 152 11.52 -7.84 2.02
N MET A 153 10.30 -7.30 2.00
CA MET A 153 9.07 -8.07 2.02
C MET A 153 8.65 -8.56 0.63
N LEU A 154 9.21 -7.98 -0.44
CA LEU A 154 8.92 -8.40 -1.80
C LEU A 154 9.91 -9.49 -2.25
N PRO A 155 9.50 -10.38 -3.17
CA PRO A 155 10.41 -11.34 -3.79
C PRO A 155 11.58 -10.64 -4.50
N SER A 156 12.68 -11.37 -4.71
CA SER A 156 13.90 -10.84 -5.35
C SER A 156 13.69 -10.30 -6.77
N VAL A 157 12.56 -10.61 -7.42
CA VAL A 157 12.19 -10.08 -8.74
C VAL A 157 11.91 -8.56 -8.68
N PHE A 158 11.65 -8.01 -7.49
CA PHE A 158 11.34 -6.60 -7.27
C PHE A 158 12.51 -5.79 -6.69
N GLY A 159 13.69 -6.41 -6.49
CA GLY A 159 14.85 -5.84 -5.79
C GLY A 159 16.07 -5.62 -6.66
#